data_AF-A0A821FTN5-F1
#
_entry.id   AF-A0A821FTN5-F1
#
_cell.length_a   1.000
_cell.length_b   1.000
_cell.length_c   1.000
_cell.angle_alpha   90.00
_cell.angle_beta   90.00
_cell.angle_gamma   90.00
#
_symmetry.space_group_name_H-M   'P 1'
#
loop_
_entity.id
_entity.type
_entity.pdbx_description
1 polymer ?
#
loop_
_entity_poly.entity_id
_entity_poly.type
_entity_poly.pdbx_seq_one_letter_code
_entity_poly.pdbx_strand_id
1 'polypeptide(L)'
;HVDHNEHSVQIMVSEQGLADLRAKTPKQRAKLIIDKCAHPMYKDLLKEYFQHAERVTFGHHTPHDLKQALSWHIRLQETGSMHPDHQTTSKDTEQAARKIDQTAATKK
;
A
#
# COMPACT_ATOMS: atom_id res chain seq x y z
N HIS A 1 7.38 -6.64 1.28
CA HIS A 1 8.44 -7.17 2.16
C HIS A 1 8.33 -6.47 3.50
N VAL A 2 8.73 -7.11 4.60
CA VAL A 2 8.64 -6.52 5.95
C VAL A 2 10.00 -6.68 6.60
N ASP A 3 10.74 -5.57 6.71
CA ASP A 3 12.03 -5.52 7.42
C ASP A 3 11.84 -5.22 8.91
N HIS A 4 10.87 -4.36 9.23
CA HIS A 4 10.53 -3.95 10.57
C HIS A 4 9.04 -4.13 10.81
N ASN A 5 8.69 -4.87 11.87
CA ASN A 5 7.31 -5.11 12.23
C ASN A 5 6.74 -3.95 13.08
N GLU A 6 5.44 -4.04 13.40
CA GLU A 6 4.69 -3.05 14.16
C GLU A 6 5.19 -2.83 15.59
N HIS A 7 5.89 -3.82 16.15
CA HIS A 7 6.45 -3.74 17.50
C HIS A 7 7.75 -2.93 17.52
N SER A 8 8.49 -2.90 16.41
CA SER A 8 9.76 -2.19 16.27
C SER A 8 9.61 -0.73 15.84
N VAL A 9 8.49 -0.35 15.22
CA VAL A 9 8.25 1.03 14.74
C VAL A 9 7.28 1.77 15.66
N GLN A 10 7.76 2.83 16.31
CA GLN A 10 6.95 3.64 17.23
C GLN A 10 6.49 4.97 16.64
N ILE A 11 7.26 5.60 15.75
CA ILE A 11 6.93 6.91 15.18
C ILE A 11 7.11 6.85 13.66
N MET A 12 6.17 7.46 12.92
CA MET A 12 6.30 7.69 11.48
C MET A 12 6.16 9.19 11.19
N VAL A 13 6.94 9.69 10.23
CA VAL A 13 6.95 11.10 9.83
C VAL A 13 6.96 11.18 8.30
N SER A 14 6.11 12.04 7.76
CA SER A 14 6.15 12.49 6.36
C SER A 14 5.98 14.01 6.31
N GLU A 15 6.01 14.59 5.12
CA GLU A 15 5.72 16.01 4.89
C GLU A 15 4.29 16.40 5.30
N GLN A 16 3.37 15.44 5.39
CA GLN A 16 1.98 15.65 5.81
C GLN A 16 1.84 15.73 7.34
N GLY A 17 2.81 15.19 8.09
CA GLY A 17 2.79 15.21 9.55
C GLY A 17 3.44 14.00 10.22
N LEU A 18 3.18 13.90 11.54
CA LEU A 18 3.76 12.90 12.43
C LEU A 18 2.66 11.99 13.02
N ALA A 19 2.91 10.68 13.00
CA ALA A 19 2.09 9.66 13.63
C ALA A 19 2.87 8.99 14.78
N ASP A 20 2.43 9.23 16.02
CA ASP A 20 2.92 8.50 17.20
C ASP A 20 2.10 7.23 17.41
N LEU A 21 2.75 6.06 17.27
CA LEU A 21 2.12 4.76 17.23
C LEU A 21 2.26 3.98 18.56
N ARG A 22 2.85 4.59 19.59
CA ARG A 22 3.01 3.97 20.92
C ARG A 22 1.64 3.68 21.54
N ALA A 23 1.50 2.52 22.17
CA ALA A 23 0.28 2.06 22.84
C ALA A 23 -0.99 2.07 21.95
N LYS A 24 -0.84 1.92 20.62
CA LYS A 24 -1.97 1.85 19.68
C LYS A 24 -2.14 0.44 19.14
N THR A 25 -3.39 -0.04 19.11
CA THR A 25 -3.79 -1.26 18.40
C THR A 25 -3.54 -1.14 16.89
N PRO A 26 -3.41 -2.25 16.13
CA PRO A 26 -3.20 -2.18 14.67
C PRO A 26 -4.20 -1.27 13.93
N LYS A 27 -5.49 -1.33 14.31
CA LYS A 27 -6.53 -0.45 13.74
C LYS A 27 -6.33 1.02 14.08
N GLN A 28 -5.95 1.34 15.30
CA GLN A 28 -5.64 2.73 15.70
C GLN A 28 -4.38 3.24 14.99
N ARG A 29 -3.37 2.38 14.80
CA ARG A 29 -2.15 2.69 14.04
C ARG A 29 -2.50 3.01 12.59
N ALA A 30 -3.25 2.13 11.91
CA ALA A 30 -3.69 2.33 10.53
C ALA A 30 -4.44 3.67 10.37
N LYS A 31 -5.44 3.92 11.22
CA LYS A 31 -6.21 5.19 11.19
C LYS A 31 -5.32 6.42 11.37
N LEU A 32 -4.35 6.37 12.29
CA LEU A 32 -3.45 7.50 12.53
C LEU A 32 -2.46 7.73 11.40
N ILE A 33 -1.87 6.66 10.84
CA ILE A 33 -0.93 6.76 9.72
C ILE A 33 -1.65 7.34 8.50
N ILE A 34 -2.86 6.84 8.20
CA ILE A 34 -3.70 7.35 7.11
C ILE A 34 -4.06 8.82 7.35
N ASP A 35 -4.35 9.22 8.59
CA ASP A 35 -4.70 10.60 8.89
C ASP A 35 -3.51 11.57 8.80
N LYS A 36 -2.37 11.19 9.37
CA LYS A 36 -1.24 12.10 9.64
C LYS A 36 -0.10 12.02 8.63
N CYS A 37 0.07 10.89 7.94
CA CYS A 37 1.27 10.68 7.12
C CYS A 37 0.97 10.40 5.65
N ALA A 38 -0.24 9.92 5.30
CA ALA A 38 -0.57 9.61 3.92
C ALA A 38 -0.75 10.88 3.07
N HIS A 39 -0.18 10.87 1.86
CA HIS A 39 -0.35 11.95 0.88
C HIS A 39 -1.84 12.13 0.51
N PRO A 40 -2.34 13.37 0.35
CA PRO A 40 -3.78 13.65 0.12
C PRO A 40 -4.40 12.83 -1.02
N MET A 41 -3.66 12.66 -2.12
CA MET A 41 -4.09 11.86 -3.28
C MET A 41 -4.37 10.38 -2.96
N TYR A 42 -3.72 9.80 -1.95
CA TYR A 42 -3.88 8.38 -1.58
C TYR A 42 -4.68 8.17 -0.31
N LYS A 43 -4.95 9.25 0.44
CA LYS A 43 -5.57 9.17 1.76
C LYS A 43 -6.95 8.51 1.71
N ASP A 44 -7.78 8.88 0.74
CA ASP A 44 -9.13 8.31 0.61
C ASP A 44 -9.10 6.87 0.08
N LEU A 45 -8.18 6.54 -0.83
CA LEU A 45 -7.96 5.17 -1.30
C LEU A 45 -7.53 4.24 -0.16
N LEU A 46 -6.66 4.69 0.75
CA LEU A 46 -6.26 3.92 1.94
C LEU A 46 -7.42 3.73 2.92
N LYS A 47 -8.25 4.76 3.14
CA LYS A 47 -9.44 4.64 3.99
C LYS A 47 -10.43 3.64 3.42
N GLU A 48 -10.67 3.69 2.11
CA GLU A 48 -11.57 2.76 1.42
C GLU A 48 -11.07 1.31 1.57
N TYR A 49 -9.78 1.06 1.33
CA TYR A 49 -9.19 -0.26 1.54
C TYR A 49 -9.35 -0.72 3.00
N PHE A 50 -9.07 0.14 3.97
CA PHE A 50 -9.18 -0.19 5.39
C PHE A 50 -10.63 -0.53 5.78
N GLN A 51 -11.60 0.28 5.36
CA GLN A 51 -13.03 0.04 5.61
C GLN A 51 -13.52 -1.23 4.91
N HIS A 52 -13.05 -1.49 3.70
CA HIS A 52 -13.34 -2.73 2.98
C HIS A 52 -12.78 -3.95 3.71
N ALA A 53 -11.51 -3.89 4.11
CA ALA A 53 -10.87 -4.94 4.88
C ALA A 53 -11.58 -5.20 6.21
N GLU A 54 -12.02 -4.17 6.93
CA GLU A 54 -12.82 -4.31 8.16
C GLU A 54 -14.15 -5.06 7.93
N ARG A 55 -14.75 -4.93 6.74
CA ARG A 55 -16.01 -5.60 6.40
C ARG A 55 -15.84 -7.06 5.97
N VAL A 56 -14.76 -7.38 5.25
CA VAL A 56 -14.60 -8.69 4.59
C VAL A 56 -13.65 -9.64 5.33
N THR A 57 -12.83 -9.12 6.25
CA THR A 57 -11.86 -9.96 6.95
C THR A 57 -12.54 -10.92 7.92
N PHE A 58 -11.98 -12.13 8.04
CA PHE A 58 -12.34 -13.05 9.10
C PHE A 58 -11.72 -12.61 10.45
N GLY A 59 -10.50 -12.06 10.42
CA GLY A 59 -9.72 -11.67 11.59
C GLY A 59 -9.74 -10.15 11.83
N HIS A 60 -10.42 -9.69 12.86
CA HIS A 60 -10.68 -8.26 13.10
C HIS A 60 -9.56 -7.50 13.83
N HIS A 61 -8.48 -8.19 14.23
CA HIS A 61 -7.36 -7.58 14.92
C HIS A 61 -6.52 -6.71 13.97
N THR A 62 -6.11 -7.30 12.84
CA THR A 62 -5.36 -6.65 11.76
C THR A 62 -6.10 -6.90 10.44
N PRO A 63 -7.09 -6.04 10.10
CA PRO A 63 -7.98 -6.30 8.98
C PRO A 63 -7.25 -6.20 7.64
N HIS A 64 -7.32 -7.27 6.85
CA HIS A 64 -6.81 -7.31 5.48
C HIS A 64 -7.76 -8.08 4.54
N ASP A 65 -7.84 -7.61 3.29
CA ASP A 65 -8.28 -8.41 2.14
C ASP A 65 -7.05 -8.89 1.36
N LEU A 66 -6.74 -10.18 1.47
CA LEU A 66 -5.56 -10.78 0.83
C LEU A 66 -5.62 -10.75 -0.71
N LYS A 67 -6.82 -10.67 -1.30
CA LYS A 67 -6.97 -10.59 -2.76
C LYS A 67 -6.50 -9.24 -3.30
N GLN A 68 -6.56 -8.20 -2.47
CA GLN A 68 -6.31 -6.82 -2.89
C GLN A 68 -5.10 -6.18 -2.21
N ALA A 69 -4.57 -6.78 -1.13
CA ALA A 69 -3.50 -6.21 -0.31
C ALA A 69 -2.26 -5.75 -1.10
N LEU A 70 -1.92 -6.45 -2.20
CA LEU A 70 -0.76 -6.13 -3.04
C LEU A 70 -1.14 -5.48 -4.39
N SER A 71 -2.41 -5.17 -4.62
CA SER A 71 -2.92 -4.70 -5.93
C SER A 71 -2.29 -3.39 -6.41
N TRP A 72 -1.95 -2.46 -5.52
CA TRP A 72 -1.31 -1.20 -5.92
C TRP A 72 0.10 -1.40 -6.46
N HIS A 73 0.82 -2.40 -5.94
CA HIS A 73 2.15 -2.75 -6.43
C HIS A 73 2.05 -3.40 -7.81
N ILE A 74 1.05 -4.26 -8.03
CA ILE A 74 0.75 -4.84 -9.34
C ILE A 74 0.41 -3.72 -10.34
N ARG A 75 -0.47 -2.78 -9.96
CA ARG A 75 -0.82 -1.63 -10.81
C ARG A 75 0.40 -0.78 -11.17
N LEU A 76 1.30 -0.52 -10.23
CA LEU A 76 2.54 0.19 -10.51
C LEU A 76 3.40 -0.53 -11.56
N GLN A 77 3.47 -1.86 -11.49
CA GLN A 77 4.19 -2.67 -12.48
C GLN A 77 3.54 -2.62 -13.86
N GLU A 78 2.21 -2.62 -13.93
CA GLU A 78 1.45 -2.67 -15.19
C GLU A 78 1.27 -1.30 -15.87
N THR A 79 1.09 -0.24 -15.07
CA THR A 79 0.66 1.08 -15.56
C THR A 79 1.65 2.20 -15.31
N GLY A 80 2.73 1.93 -14.56
CA GLY A 80 3.70 2.96 -14.15
C GLY A 80 3.25 3.83 -12.98
N SER A 81 2.05 3.63 -12.44
CA SER A 81 1.54 4.37 -11.28
C SER A 81 0.71 3.51 -10.34
N MET A 82 0.69 3.86 -9.05
CA MET A 82 -0.23 3.24 -8.07
C MET A 82 -1.62 3.89 -8.09
N HIS A 83 -1.74 5.13 -8.58
CA HIS A 83 -2.99 5.85 -8.56
C HIS A 83 -3.94 5.32 -9.65
N PRO A 84 -5.22 5.07 -9.35
CA PRO A 84 -6.14 4.49 -10.32
C PRO A 84 -6.40 5.37 -11.53
N ASP A 85 -6.35 6.69 -11.36
CA ASP A 85 -6.63 7.66 -12.43
C ASP A 85 -5.41 7.95 -13.33
N HIS A 86 -4.28 7.27 -13.12
CA HIS A 86 -3.12 7.43 -14.00
C HIS A 86 -3.41 6.90 -15.38
N GLN A 87 -3.29 7.76 -16.39
CA GLN A 87 -3.43 7.37 -17.79
C GLN A 87 -2.17 6.63 -18.22
N THR A 88 -2.29 5.32 -18.45
CA THR A 88 -1.18 4.49 -18.93
C THR A 88 -0.67 5.02 -20.26
N THR A 89 0.60 5.43 -20.29
CA THR A 89 1.23 5.83 -21.55
C THR A 89 1.79 4.61 -22.28
N SER A 90 2.02 4.72 -23.60
CA SER A 90 2.65 3.65 -24.39
C SER A 90 4.04 3.25 -23.88
N LYS A 91 4.75 4.17 -23.20
CA LYS A 91 6.04 3.90 -22.59
C LYS A 91 5.93 3.05 -21.32
N ASP A 92 4.87 3.23 -20.54
CA ASP A 92 4.66 2.49 -19.29
C ASP A 92 4.37 1.01 -19.57
N THR A 93 3.57 0.74 -20.61
CA THR A 93 3.27 -0.62 -21.08
C THR A 93 4.51 -1.31 -21.65
N GLU A 94 5.35 -0.58 -22.37
CA GLU A 94 6.61 -1.11 -22.93
C GLU A 94 7.65 -1.42 -21.83
N GLN A 95 7.75 -0.59 -20.79
CA GLN A 95 8.59 -0.88 -19.62
C GLN A 95 8.08 -2.06 -18.79
N ALA A 96 6.77 -2.20 -18.64
CA ALA A 96 6.16 -3.36 -17.99
C ALA A 96 6.53 -4.65 -18.73
N ALA A 97 6.33 -4.70 -20.06
CA ALA A 97 6.68 -5.84 -20.90
C ALA A 97 8.15 -6.27 -20.78
N ARG A 98 9.08 -5.29 -20.80
CA ARG A 98 10.53 -5.56 -20.67
C ARG A 98 10.93 -6.13 -19.31
N LYS A 99 10.29 -5.71 -18.21
CA LYS A 99 10.57 -6.26 -16.87
C LYS A 99 10.08 -7.71 -16.73
N ILE A 100 8.96 -8.07 -17.34
CA ILE A 100 8.41 -9.43 -17.29
C ILE A 100 9.38 -10.39 -18.00
N ASP A 101 9.89 -10.01 -19.18
CA ASP A 101 10.88 -10.79 -19.94
C ASP A 101 12.21 -10.97 -19.16
N GLN A 102 12.72 -9.91 -18.53
CA GLN A 102 13.95 -10.00 -17.72
C GLN A 102 13.80 -10.86 -16.47
N THR A 103 12.61 -10.85 -15.84
CA THR A 103 12.32 -11.67 -14.66
C THR A 103 12.16 -13.16 -15.02
N ALA A 104 11.69 -13.46 -16.24
CA ALA A 104 11.65 -14.82 -16.79
C ALA A 104 13.06 -15.33 -17.15
N ALA A 105 13.94 -14.47 -17.66
CA ALA A 105 15.32 -14.82 -18.02
C ALA A 105 16.25 -15.09 -16.83
N THR A 106 15.97 -14.51 -15.65
CA THR A 106 16.82 -14.62 -14.45
C THR A 106 16.44 -15.80 -13.54
N LYS A 107 15.41 -16.58 -13.90
CA LYS A 107 14.96 -17.79 -13.17
C LYS A 107 15.58 -19.11 -13.68
N LYS A 108 16.72 -19.05 -14.39
CA LYS A 108 17.50 -20.22 -14.83
C LYS A 108 18.78 -20.38 -14.01
#